data_AF-X6N4W0-F1
#
_entry.id   AF-X6N4W0-F1
#
_cell.length_a   1.000
_cell.length_b   1.000
_cell.length_c   1.000
_cell.angle_alpha   90.00
_cell.angle_beta   90.00
_cell.angle_gamma   90.00
#
_symmetry.space_group_name_H-M   'P 1'
#
loop_
_entity.id
_entity.type
_entity.pdbx_description
1 polymer ?
#
loop_
_entity_poly.entity_id
_entity_poly.type
_entity_poly.pdbx_seq_one_letter_code
_entity_poly.pdbx_strand_id
1 'polypeptide(L)'
;MHLDNNGSKHQLMLAEQHLLNVVNPQYRLEYVYLAHLCRCFVMSGRPWEAWQLYLQTETNSDSWNLLYLIANDCYKMGAFYYAAKAFDALETLESTLDLNAQYYQGKRASICGVFQMVICGKEMKEHLLDVLQLIENDDNPQTAFIFRVIRHWCDDNDIHES
;
A
#
# COMPACT_ATOMS: atom_id res chain seq x y z
N MET A 1 -6.33 0.63 -23.85
CA MET A 1 -6.47 2.11 -23.91
C MET A 1 -5.25 2.69 -23.21
N HIS A 2 -4.17 2.94 -23.96
CA HIS A 2 -2.96 3.56 -23.42
C HIS A 2 -3.27 5.04 -23.16
N LEU A 3 -3.47 5.40 -21.90
CA LEU A 3 -3.40 6.80 -21.49
C LEU A 3 -1.94 7.24 -21.64
N ASP A 4 -1.73 8.42 -22.25
CA ASP A 4 -0.42 9.08 -22.31
C ASP A 4 0.11 9.31 -20.88
N ASN A 5 0.88 8.35 -20.40
CA ASN A 5 1.33 8.26 -19.02
C ASN A 5 2.20 9.47 -18.62
N ASN A 6 2.88 10.10 -19.59
CA ASN A 6 3.70 11.29 -19.36
C ASN A 6 2.88 12.56 -19.13
N GLY A 7 1.76 12.74 -19.85
CA GLY A 7 0.89 13.92 -19.68
C GLY A 7 0.16 13.88 -18.33
N SER A 8 -0.34 12.69 -17.96
CA SER A 8 -1.00 12.47 -16.67
C SER A 8 -0.04 12.64 -15.49
N LYS A 9 1.17 12.10 -15.56
CA LYS A 9 2.19 12.27 -14.51
C LYS A 9 2.59 13.73 -14.31
N HIS A 10 2.70 14.51 -15.39
CA HIS A 10 2.99 15.94 -15.29
C HIS A 10 1.90 16.72 -14.55
N GLN A 11 0.63 16.44 -14.85
CA GLN A 11 -0.51 17.07 -14.17
C GLN A 11 -0.54 16.73 -12.68
N LEU A 12 -0.20 15.50 -12.30
CA LEU A 12 -0.12 15.07 -10.90
C LEU A 12 1.00 15.80 -10.13
N MET A 13 2.16 15.99 -10.76
CA MET A 13 3.25 16.77 -10.16
C MET A 13 2.88 18.25 -9.98
N LEU A 14 2.13 18.84 -10.93
CA LEU A 14 1.61 20.20 -10.76
C LEU A 14 0.60 20.29 -9.62
N ALA A 15 -0.34 19.34 -9.53
CA ALA A 15 -1.31 19.29 -8.44
C ALA A 15 -0.62 19.19 -7.07
N GLU A 16 0.40 18.34 -6.95
CA GLU A 16 1.25 18.26 -5.76
C GLU A 16 1.90 19.61 -5.43
N GLN A 17 2.57 20.26 -6.39
CA GLN A 17 3.22 21.55 -6.16
C GLN A 17 2.24 22.60 -5.65
N HIS A 18 1.02 22.65 -6.20
CA HIS A 18 -0.03 23.55 -5.74
C HIS A 18 -0.50 23.20 -4.33
N LEU A 19 -0.63 21.92 -3.98
CA LEU A 19 -0.98 21.49 -2.63
C LEU A 19 0.13 21.82 -1.62
N LEU A 20 1.40 21.64 -1.98
CA LEU A 20 2.53 21.97 -1.09
C LEU A 20 2.63 23.47 -0.79
N ASN A 21 2.09 24.33 -1.66
CA ASN A 21 1.99 25.77 -1.44
C ASN A 21 0.92 26.18 -0.41
N VAL A 22 0.03 25.27 0.00
CA VAL A 22 -0.90 25.54 1.12
C VAL A 22 -0.08 25.66 2.39
N VAL A 23 0.01 26.85 2.99
CA VAL A 23 0.82 27.09 4.20
C VAL A 23 0.00 27.17 5.49
N ASN A 24 -1.33 27.24 5.39
CA ASN A 24 -2.18 27.29 6.57
C ASN A 24 -2.12 25.93 7.30
N PRO A 25 -1.66 25.87 8.56
CA PRO A 25 -1.53 24.61 9.28
C PRO A 25 -2.87 23.93 9.54
N GLN A 26 -3.97 24.68 9.67
CA GLN A 26 -5.30 24.08 9.87
C GLN A 26 -5.74 23.28 8.65
N TYR A 27 -5.54 23.84 7.44
CA TYR A 27 -5.88 23.13 6.20
C TYR A 27 -5.00 21.90 5.96
N ARG A 28 -3.75 21.91 6.43
CA ARG A 28 -2.87 20.74 6.32
C ARG A 28 -3.30 19.55 7.20
N LEU A 29 -4.17 19.80 8.19
CA LEU A 29 -4.73 18.76 9.05
C LEU A 29 -6.06 18.22 8.52
N GLU A 30 -6.69 18.91 7.56
CA GLU A 30 -7.96 18.46 7.00
C GLU A 30 -7.74 17.22 6.13
N TYR A 31 -8.61 16.22 6.32
CA TYR A 31 -8.58 14.99 5.54
C TYR A 31 -8.57 15.24 4.03
N VAL A 32 -9.32 16.24 3.54
CA VAL A 32 -9.37 16.57 2.11
C VAL A 32 -7.98 16.90 1.58
N TYR A 33 -7.20 17.71 2.30
CA TYR A 33 -5.84 18.04 1.89
C TYR A 33 -4.96 16.78 1.85
N LEU A 34 -4.95 16.03 2.95
CA LEU A 34 -4.12 14.84 3.11
C LEU A 34 -4.45 13.78 2.06
N ALA A 35 -5.73 13.54 1.79
CA ALA A 35 -6.19 12.58 0.81
C ALA A 35 -5.72 12.94 -0.62
N HIS A 36 -5.82 14.21 -1.02
CA HIS A 36 -5.37 14.64 -2.35
C HIS A 36 -3.84 14.59 -2.48
N LEU A 37 -3.11 14.94 -1.42
CA LEU A 37 -1.66 14.85 -1.41
C LEU A 37 -1.20 13.39 -1.49
N CYS A 38 -1.82 12.49 -0.72
CA CYS A 38 -1.60 11.04 -0.81
C CYS A 38 -1.84 10.52 -2.24
N ARG A 39 -2.94 10.91 -2.90
CA ARG A 39 -3.20 10.51 -4.28
C ARG A 39 -2.11 10.97 -5.24
N CYS A 40 -1.63 12.20 -5.10
CA CYS A 40 -0.54 12.70 -5.93
C CYS A 40 0.73 11.86 -5.73
N PHE A 41 1.08 11.53 -4.49
CA PHE A 41 2.21 10.65 -4.18
C PHE A 41 2.06 9.26 -4.80
N VAL A 42 0.94 8.58 -4.59
CA VAL A 42 0.71 7.23 -5.13
C VAL A 42 0.71 7.23 -6.66
N MET A 43 -0.05 8.12 -7.28
CA MET A 43 -0.19 8.16 -8.74
C MET A 43 1.07 8.64 -9.47
N SER A 44 1.97 9.36 -8.78
CA SER A 44 3.28 9.76 -9.33
C SER A 44 4.37 8.69 -9.16
N GLY A 45 4.07 7.57 -8.51
CA GLY A 45 5.00 6.47 -8.26
C GLY A 45 5.84 6.65 -6.99
N ARG A 46 5.33 7.42 -6.01
CA ARG A 46 5.98 7.65 -4.70
C ARG A 46 5.09 7.18 -3.55
N PRO A 47 4.66 5.90 -3.52
CA PRO A 47 3.78 5.37 -2.48
C PRO A 47 4.40 5.42 -1.07
N TRP A 48 5.74 5.41 -0.97
CA TRP A 48 6.47 5.67 0.27
C TRP A 48 6.06 6.98 0.94
N GLU A 49 5.97 8.08 0.18
CA GLU A 49 5.64 9.40 0.74
C GLU A 49 4.19 9.45 1.22
N ALA A 50 3.28 8.75 0.53
CA ALA A 50 1.90 8.57 0.98
C ALA A 50 1.84 7.78 2.31
N TRP A 51 2.63 6.71 2.43
CA TRP A 51 2.73 5.94 3.66
C TRP A 51 3.30 6.77 4.83
N GLN A 52 4.36 7.55 4.58
CA GLN A 52 4.93 8.46 5.59
C GLN A 52 3.93 9.53 6.01
N LEU A 53 3.15 10.07 5.06
CA LEU A 53 2.10 11.03 5.38
C LEU A 53 1.07 10.40 6.33
N TYR A 54 0.65 9.16 6.09
CA TYR A 54 -0.22 8.44 7.01
C TYR A 54 0.39 8.28 8.42
N LEU A 55 1.64 7.81 8.53
CA LEU A 55 2.30 7.62 9.83
C LEU A 55 2.39 8.92 10.64
N GLN A 56 2.55 10.06 9.98
CA GLN A 56 2.55 11.38 10.62
C GLN A 56 1.17 11.85 11.08
N THR A 57 0.10 11.25 10.53
CA THR A 57 -1.29 11.65 10.80
C THR A 57 -2.05 10.67 11.70
N GLU A 58 -1.42 9.59 12.18
CA GLU A 58 -2.08 8.51 12.94
C GLU A 58 -2.91 8.99 14.14
N THR A 59 -2.63 10.18 14.68
CA THR A 59 -3.36 10.80 15.79
C THR A 59 -4.72 11.41 15.42
N ASN A 60 -5.14 11.40 14.14
CA ASN A 60 -6.38 12.03 13.68
C ASN A 60 -7.54 11.03 13.58
N SER A 61 -8.79 11.47 13.77
CA SER A 61 -10.00 10.64 13.59
C SER A 61 -10.17 10.12 12.16
N ASP A 62 -9.48 10.73 11.19
CA ASP A 62 -9.54 10.37 9.77
C ASP A 62 -8.45 9.38 9.33
N SER A 63 -7.61 8.88 10.24
CA SER A 63 -6.51 7.95 9.92
C SER A 63 -6.96 6.71 9.16
N TRP A 64 -8.14 6.16 9.51
CA TRP A 64 -8.73 5.02 8.82
C TRP A 64 -9.08 5.34 7.36
N ASN A 65 -9.66 6.52 7.09
CA ASN A 65 -10.03 6.93 5.74
C ASN A 65 -8.78 7.08 4.85
N LEU A 66 -7.69 7.58 5.44
CA LEU A 66 -6.42 7.74 4.74
C LEU A 66 -5.78 6.38 4.44
N LEU A 67 -5.80 5.43 5.39
CA LEU A 67 -5.36 4.05 5.16
C LEU A 67 -6.16 3.37 4.04
N TYR A 68 -7.49 3.49 4.09
CA TYR A 68 -8.37 2.92 3.07
C TYR A 68 -8.05 3.47 1.68
N LEU A 69 -7.78 4.78 1.58
CA LEU A 69 -7.34 5.41 0.34
C LEU A 69 -6.00 4.83 -0.13
N ILE A 70 -4.99 4.78 0.74
CA ILE A 70 -3.66 4.26 0.41
C ILE A 70 -3.76 2.80 -0.06
N ALA A 71 -4.48 1.95 0.67
CA ALA A 71 -4.65 0.54 0.32
C ALA A 71 -5.19 0.38 -1.11
N ASN A 72 -6.28 1.07 -1.43
CA ASN A 72 -6.94 0.96 -2.72
C ASN A 72 -6.15 1.59 -3.86
N ASP A 73 -5.60 2.79 -3.67
CA ASP A 73 -4.90 3.50 -4.73
C ASP A 73 -3.53 2.85 -5.00
N CYS A 74 -2.81 2.40 -3.96
CA CYS A 74 -1.57 1.63 -4.15
C CYS A 74 -1.84 0.31 -4.88
N TYR A 75 -2.92 -0.40 -4.53
CA TYR A 75 -3.28 -1.63 -5.22
C TYR A 75 -3.56 -1.39 -6.71
N LYS A 76 -4.34 -0.37 -7.04
CA LYS A 76 -4.64 0.00 -8.44
C LYS A 76 -3.41 0.43 -9.23
N MET A 77 -2.46 1.09 -8.58
CA MET A 77 -1.23 1.56 -9.22
C MET A 77 -0.11 0.50 -9.25
N GLY A 78 -0.35 -0.70 -8.72
CA GLY A 78 0.64 -1.77 -8.66
C GLY A 78 1.72 -1.59 -7.58
N ALA A 79 1.53 -0.64 -6.67
CA ALA A 79 2.37 -0.43 -5.48
C ALA A 79 1.96 -1.41 -4.36
N PHE A 80 2.02 -2.70 -4.67
CA PHE A 80 1.42 -3.75 -3.83
C PHE A 80 2.02 -3.86 -2.44
N TYR A 81 3.29 -3.49 -2.26
CA TYR A 81 3.95 -3.51 -0.94
C TYR A 81 3.22 -2.62 0.07
N TYR A 82 2.98 -1.36 -0.29
CA TYR A 82 2.25 -0.42 0.56
C TYR A 82 0.76 -0.74 0.63
N ALA A 83 0.18 -1.35 -0.41
CA ALA A 83 -1.19 -1.84 -0.35
C ALA A 83 -1.34 -2.94 0.72
N ALA A 84 -0.43 -3.91 0.75
CA ALA A 84 -0.45 -5.00 1.73
C ALA A 84 -0.36 -4.47 3.17
N LYS A 85 0.58 -3.55 3.43
CA LYS A 85 0.74 -2.93 4.75
C LYS A 85 -0.50 -2.14 5.18
N ALA A 86 -1.11 -1.40 4.25
CA ALA A 86 -2.32 -0.64 4.55
C ALA A 86 -3.53 -1.55 4.83
N PHE A 87 -3.69 -2.65 4.07
CA PHE A 87 -4.76 -3.63 4.34
C PHE A 87 -4.57 -4.35 5.67
N ASP A 88 -3.34 -4.68 6.06
CA ASP A 88 -3.04 -5.29 7.36
C ASP A 88 -3.34 -4.33 8.53
N ALA A 89 -2.98 -3.05 8.39
CA ALA A 89 -3.33 -2.03 9.36
C ALA A 89 -4.85 -1.84 9.48
N LEU A 90 -5.59 -1.83 8.36
CA LEU A 90 -7.06 -1.75 8.35
C LEU A 90 -7.71 -2.95 9.02
N GLU A 91 -7.20 -4.15 8.78
CA GLU A 91 -7.67 -5.38 9.42
C GLU A 91 -7.49 -5.33 10.95
N THR A 92 -6.38 -4.74 11.41
CA THR A 92 -6.08 -4.59 12.84
C THR A 92 -6.99 -3.55 13.52
N LEU A 93 -7.35 -2.47 12.81
CA LEU A 93 -8.17 -1.37 13.34
C LEU A 93 -9.68 -1.66 13.31
N GLU A 94 -10.14 -2.52 12.39
CA GLU A 94 -11.56 -2.74 12.13
C GLU A 94 -12.12 -3.94 12.89
N SER A 95 -13.22 -3.73 13.62
CA SER A 95 -13.87 -4.77 14.44
C SER A 95 -15.07 -5.45 13.77
N THR A 96 -15.54 -4.93 12.64
CA THR A 96 -16.68 -5.51 11.92
C THR A 96 -16.23 -6.67 11.01
N LEU A 97 -16.91 -7.82 11.15
CA LEU A 97 -16.55 -9.06 10.45
C LEU A 97 -16.55 -8.92 8.91
N ASP A 98 -17.49 -8.17 8.35
CA ASP A 98 -17.64 -8.04 6.89
C ASP A 98 -16.54 -7.20 6.25
N LEU A 99 -16.12 -6.11 6.88
CA LEU A 99 -15.03 -5.26 6.40
C LEU A 99 -13.68 -5.94 6.61
N ASN A 100 -13.51 -6.61 7.76
CA ASN A 100 -12.31 -7.41 8.04
C ASN A 100 -12.07 -8.46 6.94
N ALA A 101 -13.12 -9.18 6.51
CA ALA A 101 -13.01 -10.12 5.40
C ALA A 101 -12.55 -9.49 4.07
N GLN A 102 -12.94 -8.25 3.78
CA GLN A 102 -12.49 -7.53 2.57
C GLN A 102 -11.02 -7.12 2.68
N TYR A 103 -10.59 -6.60 3.83
CA TYR A 103 -9.20 -6.22 4.06
C TYR A 103 -8.27 -7.41 4.05
N TYR A 104 -8.72 -8.51 4.65
CA TYR A 104 -8.03 -9.78 4.62
C TYR A 104 -7.80 -10.28 3.18
N GLN A 105 -8.83 -10.21 2.33
CA GLN A 105 -8.69 -10.54 0.92
C GLN A 105 -7.73 -9.57 0.20
N GLY A 106 -7.84 -8.26 0.46
CA GLY A 106 -6.97 -7.23 -0.10
C GLY A 106 -5.50 -7.42 0.27
N LYS A 107 -5.22 -7.79 1.52
CA LYS A 107 -3.89 -8.11 2.05
C LYS A 107 -3.27 -9.27 1.26
N ARG A 108 -3.96 -10.40 1.17
CA ARG A 108 -3.51 -11.60 0.45
C ARG A 108 -3.29 -11.34 -1.03
N ALA A 109 -4.21 -10.61 -1.68
CA ALA A 109 -4.08 -10.25 -3.09
C ALA A 109 -2.86 -9.34 -3.33
N SER A 110 -2.62 -8.40 -2.42
CA SER A 110 -1.46 -7.51 -2.48
C SER A 110 -0.15 -8.29 -2.30
N ILE A 111 -0.08 -9.26 -1.38
CA ILE A 111 1.10 -10.12 -1.20
C ILE A 111 1.43 -10.89 -2.49
N CYS A 112 0.43 -11.48 -3.14
CA CYS A 112 0.60 -12.10 -4.45
C CYS A 112 1.09 -11.10 -5.52
N GLY A 113 0.62 -9.84 -5.44
CA GLY A 113 1.08 -8.75 -6.30
C GLY A 113 2.55 -8.39 -6.06
N VAL A 114 3.01 -8.30 -4.80
CA VAL A 114 4.43 -8.10 -4.46
C VAL A 114 5.26 -9.22 -5.04
N PHE A 115 4.84 -10.47 -4.84
CA PHE A 115 5.52 -11.65 -5.38
C PHE A 115 5.66 -11.58 -6.91
N GLN A 116 4.58 -11.24 -7.62
CA GLN A 116 4.62 -11.03 -9.07
C GLN A 116 5.62 -9.92 -9.46
N MET A 117 5.64 -8.81 -8.74
CA MET A 117 6.53 -7.68 -9.05
C MET A 117 8.00 -8.00 -8.79
N VAL A 118 8.32 -8.80 -7.75
CA VAL A 118 9.67 -9.30 -7.50
C VAL A 118 10.12 -10.26 -8.60
N ILE A 119 9.28 -11.21 -9.03
CA ILE A 119 9.58 -12.08 -10.18
C ILE A 119 9.86 -11.26 -11.45
N CYS A 120 9.12 -10.18 -11.63
CA CYS A 120 9.30 -9.26 -12.76
C CYS A 120 10.50 -8.32 -12.62
N GLY A 121 11.26 -8.35 -11.51
CA GLY A 121 12.38 -7.46 -11.23
C GLY A 121 11.99 -5.98 -11.05
N LYS A 122 10.74 -5.72 -10.66
CA LYS A 122 10.18 -4.38 -10.46
C LYS A 122 9.99 -4.00 -9.00
N GLU A 123 10.35 -4.89 -8.07
CA GLU A 123 10.23 -4.69 -6.64
C GLU A 123 11.39 -5.38 -5.92
N MET A 124 11.74 -4.87 -4.73
CA MET A 124 12.82 -5.38 -3.89
C MET A 124 12.45 -6.73 -3.25
N LYS A 125 13.42 -7.63 -3.13
CA LYS A 125 13.20 -8.96 -2.53
C LYS A 125 12.88 -8.86 -1.03
N GLU A 126 13.45 -7.86 -0.37
CA GLU A 126 13.24 -7.52 1.03
C GLU A 126 11.77 -7.14 1.30
N HIS A 127 11.12 -6.47 0.34
CA HIS A 127 9.69 -6.17 0.44
C HIS A 127 8.82 -7.43 0.41
N LEU A 128 9.23 -8.48 -0.31
CA LEU A 128 8.53 -9.76 -0.31
C LEU A 128 8.66 -10.46 1.05
N LEU A 129 9.85 -10.43 1.65
CA LEU A 129 10.08 -10.99 2.99
C LEU A 129 9.26 -10.26 4.05
N ASP A 130 9.25 -8.92 4.03
CA ASP A 130 8.46 -8.11 4.96
C ASP A 130 6.96 -8.42 4.86
N VAL A 131 6.39 -8.53 3.65
CA VAL A 131 4.95 -8.83 3.53
C VAL A 131 4.60 -10.29 3.81
N LEU A 132 5.55 -11.22 3.76
CA LEU A 132 5.32 -12.61 4.18
C LEU A 132 5.15 -12.73 5.69
N GLN A 133 5.83 -11.88 6.48
CA GLN A 133 5.68 -11.85 7.93
C GLN A 133 4.24 -11.50 8.35
N LEU A 134 3.52 -10.71 7.52
CA LEU A 134 2.12 -10.34 7.76
C LEU A 134 1.14 -11.53 7.74
N ILE A 135 1.54 -12.67 7.16
CA ILE A 135 0.69 -13.85 6.99
C ILE A 135 1.33 -15.15 7.51
N GLU A 136 2.46 -15.06 8.21
CA GLU A 136 3.21 -16.22 8.67
C GLU A 136 2.44 -17.06 9.71
N ASN A 137 1.72 -16.38 10.60
CA ASN A 137 0.98 -17.01 11.71
C ASN A 137 -0.53 -17.11 11.43
N ASP A 138 -0.92 -17.11 10.16
CA ASP A 138 -2.32 -17.13 9.75
C ASP A 138 -2.87 -18.56 9.68
N ASP A 139 -3.93 -18.85 10.46
CA ASP A 139 -4.56 -20.17 10.53
C ASP A 139 -5.41 -20.54 9.29
N ASN A 140 -5.62 -19.61 8.36
CA ASN A 140 -6.42 -19.86 7.17
C ASN A 140 -5.69 -20.77 6.17
N PRO A 141 -6.29 -21.90 5.75
CA PRO A 141 -5.64 -22.83 4.81
C PRO A 141 -5.23 -22.21 3.48
N GLN A 142 -5.99 -21.23 2.98
CA GLN A 142 -5.66 -20.57 1.71
C GLN A 142 -4.46 -19.61 1.87
N THR A 143 -4.34 -18.96 3.02
CA THR A 143 -3.20 -18.08 3.32
C THR A 143 -1.94 -18.90 3.56
N ALA A 144 -2.05 -20.00 4.31
CA ALA A 144 -0.98 -20.96 4.47
C ALA A 144 -0.48 -21.52 3.12
N PHE A 145 -1.39 -21.75 2.16
CA PHE A 145 -1.01 -22.15 0.81
C PHE A 145 -0.19 -21.07 0.08
N ILE A 146 -0.65 -19.81 0.12
CA ILE A 146 0.08 -18.66 -0.47
C ILE A 146 1.48 -18.55 0.15
N PHE A 147 1.56 -18.55 1.49
CA PHE A 147 2.83 -18.46 2.21
C PHE A 147 3.81 -19.56 1.78
N ARG A 148 3.35 -20.82 1.75
CA ARG A 148 4.18 -21.97 1.36
C ARG A 148 4.72 -21.87 -0.07
N VAL A 149 3.87 -21.48 -1.03
CA VAL A 149 4.29 -21.35 -2.43
C VAL A 149 5.36 -20.28 -2.59
N ILE A 150 5.16 -19.12 -1.96
CA ILE A 150 6.11 -18.01 -2.05
C ILE A 150 7.41 -18.36 -1.30
N ARG A 151 7.33 -18.93 -0.09
CA ARG A 151 8.52 -19.33 0.66
C ARG A 151 9.35 -20.36 -0.08
N HIS A 152 8.71 -21.37 -0.68
CA HIS A 152 9.42 -22.34 -1.51
C HIS A 152 10.15 -21.68 -2.69
N TRP A 153 9.51 -20.70 -3.35
CA TRP A 153 10.18 -19.93 -4.40
C TRP A 153 11.35 -19.10 -3.86
N CYS A 154 11.22 -18.49 -2.68
CA CYS A 154 12.30 -17.76 -2.03
C CYS A 154 13.51 -18.67 -1.76
N ASP A 155 13.27 -19.89 -1.26
CA ASP A 155 14.31 -20.89 -0.99
C ASP A 155 15.03 -21.31 -2.29
N ASP A 156 14.29 -21.56 -3.37
CA ASP A 156 14.85 -21.91 -4.68
C ASP A 156 15.69 -20.78 -5.32
N ASN A 157 15.56 -19.54 -4.81
CA ASN A 157 16.21 -18.34 -5.35
C ASN A 157 17.18 -17.67 -4.36
N ASP A 158 17.57 -18.39 -3.29
CA ASP A 158 18.48 -17.92 -2.23
C ASP A 158 18.03 -16.59 -1.60
N ILE A 159 16.73 -16.42 -1.38
CA ILE A 159 16.14 -15.23 -0.76
C ILE A 159 15.77 -15.56 0.68
N HIS A 160 16.60 -15.10 1.61
CA HIS A 160 16.44 -15.36 3.04
C HIS A 160 16.42 -14.06 3.84
N GLU A 161 15.88 -14.13 5.06
CA GLU A 161 16.01 -13.05 6.04
C GLU A 161 17.47 -12.92 6.45
N SER A 162 17.94 -11.68 6.55
CA SER A 162 19.31 -11.32 6.90
C SER A 162 19.62 -11.54 8.38
#